data_AF-A0A3D5CYW7-F1
#
_entry.id   AF-A0A3D5CYW7-F1
#
_cell.length_a   1.000
_cell.length_b   1.000
_cell.length_c   1.000
_cell.angle_alpha   90.00
_cell.angle_beta   90.00
_cell.angle_gamma   90.00
#
_symmetry.space_group_name_H-M   'P 1'
#
loop_
_entity.id
_entity.type
_entity.pdbx_description
1 polymer ?
#
loop_
_entity_poly.entity_id
_entity_poly.type
_entity_poly.pdbx_seq_one_letter_code
_entity_poly.pdbx_strand_id
1 'polypeptide(L)' 'MSTLNRRGFMKGALLGAMMAAGLISGHAFAADFPTAKVNTTGLAVTDTTVKVGILHSATGTMAISETGSIQAE' A
#
# COMPACT_ATOMS: atom_id res chain seq x y z
N MET A 1 -43.97 -5.05 38.78
CA MET A 1 -42.57 -4.61 38.80
C MET A 1 -41.75 -5.57 37.94
N SER A 2 -41.38 -5.15 36.73
CA SER A 2 -40.59 -5.95 35.79
C SER A 2 -39.15 -6.06 36.30
N THR A 3 -38.70 -7.29 36.58
CA THR A 3 -37.29 -7.56 36.93
C THR A 3 -36.47 -7.52 35.64
N LEU A 4 -36.08 -6.31 35.22
CA LEU A 4 -35.21 -6.12 34.07
C LEU A 4 -33.96 -7.00 34.23
N ASN A 5 -33.73 -7.90 33.28
CA ASN A 5 -32.69 -8.93 33.34
C ASN A 5 -31.28 -8.32 33.15
N ARG A 6 -30.78 -7.66 34.20
CA ARG A 6 -29.49 -6.95 34.26
C ARG A 6 -28.31 -7.82 33.79
N ARG A 7 -28.38 -9.13 34.04
CA ARG A 7 -27.35 -10.10 33.62
C ARG A 7 -27.37 -10.37 32.12
N GLY A 8 -28.55 -10.40 31.50
CA GLY A 8 -28.68 -10.52 30.04
C GLY A 8 -28.16 -9.29 29.31
N PHE A 9 -28.47 -8.10 29.84
CA PHE A 9 -27.97 -6.83 29.30
C PHE A 9 -26.44 -6.73 29.37
N MET A 10 -25.84 -7.07 30.52
CA MET A 10 -24.37 -7.08 30.68
C MET A 10 -23.67 -8.03 29.69
N LYS A 11 -24.25 -9.20 29.42
CA LYS A 11 -23.70 -10.16 28.44
C LYS A 11 -23.80 -9.63 27.01
N GLY A 12 -24.93 -9.02 26.65
CA GLY A 12 -25.12 -8.39 25.34
C GLY A 12 -24.19 -7.19 25.13
N ALA A 13 -24.01 -6.36 26.15
CA ALA A 13 -23.11 -5.21 26.13
C ALA A 13 -21.63 -5.63 26.00
N LEU A 14 -21.20 -6.66 26.73
CA LEU A 14 -19.84 -7.18 26.63
C LEU A 14 -19.54 -7.77 25.23
N LEU A 15 -20.47 -8.57 24.69
CA LEU A 15 -20.32 -9.13 23.35
C LEU A 15 -20.30 -8.03 22.28
N GLY A 16 -21.18 -7.03 22.39
CA GLY A 16 -21.19 -5.87 21.50
C GLY A 16 -19.89 -5.06 21.57
N ALA A 17 -19.34 -4.86 22.78
CA ALA A 17 -18.08 -4.14 22.98
C ALA A 17 -16.89 -4.88 22.37
N MET A 18 -16.84 -6.21 22.48
CA MET A 18 -15.77 -7.01 21.88
C MET A 18 -15.81 -6.98 20.35
N MET A 19 -17.00 -7.02 19.75
CA MET A 19 -17.16 -6.89 18.29
C MET A 19 -16.79 -5.49 17.81
N ALA A 20 -17.17 -4.44 18.54
CA ALA A 20 -16.77 -3.07 18.24
C ALA A 20 -15.25 -2.87 18.34
N ALA A 21 -14.61 -3.46 19.35
CA ALA A 21 -13.14 -3.41 19.51
C ALA A 21 -12.40 -4.10 18.36
N GLY A 22 -12.94 -5.21 17.82
CA GLY A 22 -12.39 -5.89 16.65
C GLY A 22 -12.47 -5.05 15.37
N LEU A 23 -13.56 -4.30 15.18
CA LEU A 23 -13.73 -3.41 14.03
C LEU A 23 -12.78 -2.19 14.09
N ILE A 24 -12.50 -1.67 15.29
CA ILE A 24 -11.56 -0.55 15.49
C ILE A 24 -10.09 -1.00 15.35
N SER A 25 -9.77 -2.25 15.74
CA SER A 25 -8.39 -2.77 15.72
C SER A 25 -7.94 -3.27 14.34
N GLY A 26 -8.87 -3.49 13.40
CA GLY A 26 -8.59 -4.07 12.08
C GLY A 26 -8.12 -3.09 11.01
N HIS A 27 -7.96 -1.80 11.33
CA HIS A 27 -7.50 -0.81 10.36
C HIS A 27 -5.97 -0.88 10.22
N ALA A 28 -5.49 -1.92 9.56
CA ALA A 28 -4.12 -1.97 9.06
C ALA A 28 -4.01 -0.93 7.94
N PHE A 29 -3.67 0.31 8.30
CA PHE A 29 -3.31 1.34 7.33
C PHE A 29 -2.04 0.86 6.61
N ALA A 30 -2.20 0.35 5.40
CA ALA A 30 -1.09 0.17 4.48
C ALA A 30 -0.53 1.58 4.21
N ALA A 31 0.66 1.87 4.75
CA ALA A 31 1.33 3.12 4.44
C ALA A 31 1.79 3.07 2.99
N ASP A 32 1.37 4.05 2.18
CA ASP A 32 2.02 4.29 0.90
C ASP A 32 3.47 4.67 1.20
N PHE A 33 4.41 3.81 0.80
CA PHE A 33 5.84 4.08 0.98
C PHE A 33 6.29 4.97 -0.18
N PRO A 34 6.60 6.26 0.05
CA PRO A 34 7.23 7.06 -1.00
C PRO A 34 8.52 6.37 -1.43
N THR A 35 8.81 6.33 -2.73
CA THR A 35 10.00 5.66 -3.31
C THR A 35 11.29 6.04 -2.60
N ALA A 36 11.40 7.28 -2.11
CA ALA A 36 12.53 7.76 -1.30
C ALA A 36 12.80 6.92 -0.04
N LYS A 37 11.77 6.32 0.57
CA LYS A 37 11.88 5.48 1.77
C LYS A 37 12.38 4.06 1.46
N VAL A 38 12.19 3.59 0.22
CA VAL A 38 12.57 2.23 -0.22
C VAL A 38 13.80 2.21 -1.14
N ASN A 39 14.20 3.37 -1.67
CA ASN A 39 15.40 3.53 -2.50
C ASN A 39 16.69 3.45 -1.66
N THR A 40 17.01 2.24 -1.22
CA THR A 40 18.19 1.91 -0.40
C THR A 40 19.52 2.00 -1.15
N THR A 41 19.46 2.08 -2.48
CA THR A 41 20.64 2.13 -3.36
C THR A 41 21.11 3.56 -3.65
N GLY A 42 20.35 4.58 -3.23
CA GLY A 42 20.72 5.99 -3.41
C GLY A 42 20.67 6.46 -4.87
N LEU A 43 19.92 5.76 -5.73
CA LEU A 43 19.77 6.12 -7.14
C LEU A 43 18.87 7.35 -7.29
N ALA A 44 19.02 8.11 -8.38
CA ALA A 44 18.14 9.24 -8.68
C ALA A 44 16.79 8.77 -9.25
N VAL A 45 15.95 8.22 -8.37
CA VAL A 45 14.63 7.65 -8.65
C VAL A 45 13.59 8.31 -7.75
N THR A 46 12.49 8.76 -8.34
CA THR A 46 11.28 9.25 -7.66
C THR A 46 10.10 8.32 -7.96
N ASP A 47 8.91 8.65 -7.45
CA ASP A 47 7.70 7.86 -7.66
C ASP A 47 7.31 7.76 -9.14
N THR A 48 7.77 8.70 -9.98
CA THR A 48 7.34 8.82 -11.38
C THR A 48 8.48 8.97 -12.37
N THR A 49 9.73 9.15 -11.92
CA THR A 49 10.84 9.46 -12.83
C THR A 49 12.14 8.81 -12.38
N VAL A 50 12.93 8.41 -13.36
CA VAL A 50 14.29 7.88 -13.17
C VAL A 50 15.26 8.67 -14.04
N LYS A 51 16.41 9.02 -13.46
CA LYS A 51 17.49 9.63 -14.24
C LYS A 51 18.40 8.55 -14.80
N VAL A 52 18.37 8.39 -16.11
CA VAL A 52 19.36 7.56 -16.83
C VAL A 52 20.56 8.43 -17.22
N GLY A 53 21.76 7.87 -17.10
CA GLY A 53 23.00 8.51 -17.56
C GLY A 53 23.12 8.46 -19.09
N ILE A 54 24.34 8.27 -19.60
CA ILE A 54 24.52 8.05 -21.03
C ILE A 54 24.05 6.63 -21.36
N LEU A 55 22.94 6.53 -22.10
CA LEU A 55 22.44 5.26 -22.60
C LEU A 55 23.28 4.86 -23.83
N HIS A 56 24.15 3.86 -23.66
CA HIS A 56 24.93 3.28 -24.75
C HIS A 56 24.33 1.95 -25.17
N SER A 57 24.02 1.78 -26.47
CA SER A 57 23.60 0.48 -26.98
C SER A 57 24.83 -0.41 -27.20
N ALA A 58 24.90 -1.53 -26.48
CA ALA A 58 25.97 -2.50 -26.65
C ALA A 58 25.85 -3.33 -27.94
N THR A 59 24.66 -3.37 -28.58
CA THR A 59 24.35 -4.33 -29.65
C THR A 59 23.60 -3.76 -30.87
N GLY A 60 23.32 -2.46 -30.97
CA GLY A 60 22.64 -1.85 -32.14
C GLY A 60 21.32 -1.14 -31.84
N THR A 61 20.51 -0.82 -32.87
CA THR A 61 19.35 0.08 -32.81
C THR A 61 18.40 -0.23 -31.65
N MET A 62 18.46 0.62 -30.63
CA MET A 62 17.55 0.60 -29.49
C MET A 62 16.62 1.79 -29.65
N ALA A 63 15.36 1.54 -29.97
CA ALA A 63 14.32 2.56 -29.82
C ALA A 63 13.62 2.33 -28.47
N ILE A 64 13.88 3.28 -27.57
CA ILE A 64 13.21 3.38 -26.27
C ILE A 64 11.89 4.11 -26.50
N SER A 65 10.79 3.44 -26.21
CA SER A 65 9.44 3.96 -26.42
C SER A 65 8.63 3.79 -25.16
N GLU A 66 7.81 4.79 -24.85
CA GLU A 66 6.85 4.78 -23.74
C GLU A 66 5.81 3.66 -23.90
N THR A 67 5.63 3.14 -25.12
CA THR A 67 4.62 2.11 -25.45
C THR A 67 5.22 0.69 -25.54
N GLY A 68 6.55 0.56 -25.55
CA GLY A 68 7.25 -0.74 -25.56
C GLY A 68 8.25 -0.90 -26.70
N SER A 69 9.13 -1.90 -26.57
CA SER A 69 10.28 -2.14 -27.44
C SER A 69 9.95 -2.68 -28.84
N ILE A 70 8.67 -2.91 -29.16
CA ILE A 70 8.24 -3.58 -30.40
C ILE A 70 7.78 -2.57 -31.47
N GLN A 71 7.38 -1.35 -31.11
CA GLN A 71 6.99 -0.29 -32.08
C GLN A 71 8.19 0.53 -32.60
N ALA A 72 9.37 -0.04 -32.43
CA ALA A 72 10.67 0.58 -32.49
C ALA A 72 11.58 -0.08 -33.55
N GLU A 73 11.08 -1.14 -34.18
CA GLU A 73 11.68 -1.87 -35.31
C GLU A 73 11.08 -1.39 -36.64
#